data_AF-A0A3L6P6U9-F1
#
_entry.id   AF-A0A3L6P6U9-F1
#
_cell.length_a   1.000
_cell.length_b   1.000
_cell.length_c   1.000
_cell.angle_alpha   90.00
_cell.angle_beta   90.00
_cell.angle_gamma   90.00
#
_symmetry.space_group_name_H-M   'P 1'
#
loop_
_entity.id
_entity.type
_entity.pdbx_description
1 polymer ?
#
loop_
_entity_poly.entity_id
_entity_poly.type
_entity_poly.pdbx_seq_one_letter_code
_entity_poly.pdbx_strand_id
1 'polypeptide(L)'
;MASAPEEVSGVVETQALELREFYKLYETAKDHHKRFITHRQEHKDPVVLLPLDALQIKLDKLEKAIKLQREHRSKPDWEPNAIQFCFLLNLPLDELTTTWNNYKQSSVVLHHLDNVGPLTSYFLQKAQYVSAKRDRDGKNEDIIDRVKWLEAALDKLDTTRIKRKDPELEVCKKNDGGHCIVTGVANPQVCHIIPFAFNNSDKNTKKTSLFSSTIFSMLGLPGNKETEDAITLLHQGKGSLDKQWNMICLSPSLYIWWGHAYWAFKWLDATPLTADTKTCKIRLQFHWMPRNIKRDPTASFYLKDLPDLEEQIKHCYGSEPYLCNEQNCQACYGTKGIAAHNVESGRPIRTGDIFTIIRSTVDVPLCRTMFDIQWAIITSAAISGGALVPDELGDFSFPPGDYRFSYEDIQDNVEADEDTQSRVQSWVDQNSPEPQQEL
;
A
#
# COMPACT_ATOMS: atom_id res chain seq x y z
N MET A 1 43.33 39.42 26.96
CA MET A 1 42.26 40.32 26.50
C MET A 1 41.81 39.84 25.14
N ALA A 2 40.71 39.10 25.08
CA ALA A 2 40.03 38.74 23.84
C ALA A 2 38.64 39.36 23.92
N SER A 3 38.50 40.54 23.31
CA SER A 3 37.25 41.27 23.19
C SER A 3 36.48 40.75 21.96
N ALA A 4 35.53 39.86 22.21
CA ALA A 4 34.31 39.71 21.42
C ALA A 4 33.25 39.07 22.34
N PRO A 5 32.20 39.82 22.72
CA PRO A 5 30.84 39.34 22.38
C PRO A 5 29.79 40.44 22.10
N GLU A 6 30.15 41.72 21.94
CA GLU A 6 29.16 42.80 21.86
C GLU A 6 28.39 42.87 20.52
N GLU A 7 29.02 42.56 19.38
CA GLU A 7 28.33 42.61 18.07
C GLU A 7 27.25 41.52 17.91
N VAL A 8 27.47 40.31 18.45
CA VAL A 8 26.50 39.21 18.33
C VAL A 8 25.29 39.45 19.24
N SER A 9 25.47 40.06 20.42
CA SER A 9 24.34 40.36 21.31
C SER A 9 23.47 41.49 20.76
N GLY A 10 24.07 42.51 20.15
CA GLY A 10 23.34 43.62 19.53
C GLY A 10 22.48 43.18 18.34
N VAL A 11 22.97 42.26 17.50
CA VAL A 11 22.20 41.73 16.36
C VAL A 11 21.00 40.90 16.82
N VAL A 12 21.18 40.05 17.85
CA VAL A 12 20.09 39.23 18.40
C VAL A 12 19.03 40.10 19.08
N GLU A 13 19.42 41.14 19.82
CA GLU A 13 18.48 42.09 20.41
C GLU A 13 17.71 42.89 19.36
N THR A 14 18.38 43.30 18.27
CA THR A 14 17.74 44.03 17.17
C THR A 14 16.71 43.16 16.45
N GLN A 15 17.08 41.92 16.11
CA GLN A 15 16.15 40.94 15.53
C GLN A 15 14.97 40.63 16.45
N ALA A 16 15.21 40.52 17.76
CA ALA A 16 14.14 40.31 18.74
C ALA A 16 13.19 41.51 18.85
N LEU A 17 13.71 42.74 18.71
CA LEU A 17 12.91 43.96 18.70
C LEU A 17 12.03 44.04 17.44
N GLU A 18 12.61 43.75 16.26
CA GLU A 18 11.90 43.69 14.98
C GLU A 18 10.78 42.64 15.00
N LEU A 19 11.04 41.46 15.58
CA LEU A 19 10.01 40.42 15.72
C LEU A 19 8.87 40.83 16.66
N ARG A 20 9.18 41.58 17.73
CA ARG A 20 8.17 42.11 18.67
C ARG A 20 7.30 43.17 18.00
N GLU A 21 7.88 44.11 17.25
CA GLU A 21 7.10 45.09 16.48
C GLU A 21 6.25 44.41 15.41
N PHE A 22 6.80 43.39 14.73
CA PHE A 22 6.04 42.58 13.77
C PHE A 22 4.82 41.90 14.42
N TYR A 23 4.99 41.30 15.61
CA TYR A 23 3.87 40.66 16.32
C TYR A 23 2.88 41.62 16.96
N LYS A 24 3.24 42.89 17.18
CA LYS A 24 2.27 43.94 17.53
C LYS A 24 1.37 44.29 16.35
N LEU A 25 1.92 44.30 15.14
CA LEU A 25 1.19 44.62 13.91
C LEU A 25 0.40 43.41 13.36
N TYR A 26 0.88 42.19 13.60
CA TYR A 26 0.31 40.96 13.05
C TYR A 26 0.06 39.92 14.15
N GLU A 27 -1.01 40.13 14.93
CA GLU A 27 -1.38 39.23 16.03
C GLU A 27 -1.67 37.79 15.57
N THR A 28 -2.26 37.62 14.37
CA THR A 28 -2.46 36.30 13.77
C THR A 28 -1.15 35.55 13.51
N ALA A 29 -0.10 36.27 13.09
CA ALA A 29 1.22 35.67 12.86
C ALA A 29 1.89 35.26 14.19
N LYS A 30 1.68 36.04 15.26
CA LYS A 30 2.11 35.69 16.61
C LYS A 30 1.44 34.41 17.09
N ASP A 31 0.13 34.28 16.88
CA ASP A 31 -0.63 33.08 17.26
C ASP A 31 -0.23 31.85 16.45
N HIS A 32 0.01 32.00 15.15
CA HIS A 32 0.57 30.93 14.32
C HIS A 32 1.96 30.52 14.78
N HIS A 33 2.85 31.47 15.06
CA HIS A 33 4.19 31.15 15.54
C HIS A 33 4.14 30.48 16.93
N LYS A 34 3.26 30.94 17.82
CA LYS A 34 3.02 30.29 19.11
C LYS A 34 2.60 28.84 18.91
N ARG A 35 1.59 28.57 18.08
CA ARG A 35 1.15 27.20 17.75
C ARG A 35 2.27 26.36 17.15
N PHE A 36 3.05 26.92 16.23
CA PHE A 36 4.22 26.25 15.66
C PHE A 36 5.24 25.88 16.75
N ILE A 37 5.59 26.81 17.66
CA ILE A 37 6.57 26.54 18.72
C ILE A 37 6.03 25.58 19.78
N THR A 38 4.75 25.62 20.12
CA THR A 38 4.19 24.81 21.22
C THR A 38 3.71 23.45 20.79
N HIS A 39 3.27 23.28 19.54
CA HIS A 39 2.79 21.99 19.04
C HIS A 39 3.90 20.94 19.05
N ARG A 40 3.58 19.77 19.58
CA ARG A 40 4.46 18.59 19.61
C ARG A 40 3.68 17.43 19.02
N GLN A 41 3.99 17.10 17.76
CA GLN A 41 3.54 15.84 17.18
C GLN A 41 4.27 14.71 17.91
N GLU A 42 3.53 13.69 18.33
CA GLU A 42 4.16 12.50 18.89
C GLU A 42 5.10 11.90 17.84
N HIS A 43 6.33 11.59 18.23
CA HIS A 43 7.37 11.13 17.31
C HIS A 43 8.16 10.00 17.95
N LYS A 44 8.50 9.01 17.13
CA LYS A 44 9.41 7.91 17.49
C LYS A 44 10.35 7.71 16.32
N ASP A 45 11.61 7.42 16.61
CA ASP A 45 12.60 7.14 15.56
C ASP A 45 12.03 6.10 14.58
N PRO A 46 12.10 6.40 13.27
CA PRO A 46 11.47 5.56 12.26
C PRO A 46 12.15 4.20 12.22
N VAL A 47 11.34 3.16 11.99
CA VAL A 47 11.87 1.84 11.63
C VAL A 47 12.72 1.99 10.37
N VAL A 48 13.93 1.45 10.40
CA VAL A 48 14.81 1.46 9.23
C VAL A 48 14.20 0.57 8.15
N LEU A 49 13.91 1.15 6.99
CA LEU A 49 13.30 0.43 5.84
C LEU A 49 14.21 -0.71 5.34
N LEU A 50 15.53 -0.52 5.49
CA LEU A 50 16.55 -1.52 5.24
C LEU A 50 17.31 -1.75 6.56
N PRO A 51 16.99 -2.77 7.38
CA PRO A 51 17.71 -3.02 8.62
C PRO A 51 19.09 -3.61 8.33
N LEU A 52 20.03 -2.76 7.89
CA LEU A 52 21.38 -3.11 7.43
C LEU A 52 22.22 -3.78 8.52
N ASP A 53 21.91 -3.51 9.78
CA ASP A 53 22.63 -4.04 10.95
C ASP A 53 22.29 -5.52 11.19
N ALA A 54 21.08 -5.95 10.78
CA ALA A 54 20.63 -7.35 10.79
C ALA A 54 20.93 -8.07 9.45
N LEU A 55 21.53 -7.34 8.50
CA LEU A 55 21.68 -7.77 7.12
C LEU A 55 22.60 -8.96 6.97
N GLN A 56 23.67 -9.08 7.76
CA GLN A 56 24.61 -10.20 7.59
C GLN A 56 23.92 -11.56 7.75
N ILE A 57 23.02 -11.67 8.74
CA ILE A 57 22.24 -12.91 8.94
C ILE A 57 21.21 -13.07 7.81
N LYS A 58 20.58 -11.98 7.34
CA LYS A 58 19.62 -12.04 6.23
C LYS A 58 20.31 -12.40 4.90
N LEU A 59 21.51 -11.92 4.61
CA LEU A 59 22.23 -12.18 3.36
C LEU A 59 22.50 -13.66 3.15
N ASP A 60 23.03 -14.34 4.17
CA ASP A 60 23.29 -15.78 4.09
C ASP A 60 22.00 -16.56 3.79
N LYS A 61 20.88 -16.11 4.36
CA LYS A 61 19.57 -16.72 4.15
C LYS A 61 18.99 -16.39 2.77
N LEU A 62 19.19 -15.16 2.27
CA LEU A 62 18.80 -14.72 0.94
C LEU A 62 19.58 -15.48 -0.13
N GLU A 63 20.90 -15.60 0.02
CA GLU A 63 21.75 -16.33 -0.91
C GLU A 63 21.33 -17.79 -1.01
N LYS A 64 21.04 -18.43 0.13
CA LYS A 64 20.51 -19.80 0.14
C LYS A 64 19.13 -19.90 -0.52
N ALA A 65 18.22 -18.95 -0.27
CA ALA A 65 16.91 -18.92 -0.94
C ALA A 65 17.04 -18.75 -2.46
N ILE A 66 17.92 -17.87 -2.93
CA ILE A 66 18.21 -17.66 -4.36
C ILE A 66 18.81 -18.93 -4.97
N LYS A 67 19.74 -19.60 -4.27
CA LYS A 67 20.30 -20.88 -4.73
C LYS A 67 19.23 -21.95 -4.92
N LEU A 68 18.32 -22.11 -3.94
CA LEU A 68 17.20 -23.04 -4.05
C LEU A 68 16.27 -22.70 -5.23
N GLN A 69 16.06 -21.41 -5.50
CA GLN A 69 15.27 -20.97 -6.66
C GLN A 69 15.97 -21.27 -7.99
N ARG A 70 17.29 -21.12 -8.09
CA ARG A 70 18.06 -21.53 -9.28
C ARG A 70 17.94 -23.02 -9.56
N GLU A 71 18.03 -23.83 -8.52
CA GLU A 71 17.85 -25.29 -8.58
C GLU A 71 16.43 -25.64 -9.04
N HIS A 72 15.41 -25.06 -8.40
CA HIS A 72 14.01 -25.36 -8.71
C HIS A 72 13.59 -24.89 -10.11
N ARG A 73 14.12 -23.74 -10.57
CA ARG A 73 13.88 -23.21 -11.92
C ARG A 73 14.71 -23.90 -12.99
N SER A 74 15.64 -24.78 -12.63
CA SER A 74 16.65 -25.34 -13.54
C SER A 74 17.40 -24.25 -14.33
N LYS A 75 17.70 -23.13 -13.67
CA LYS A 75 18.37 -21.96 -14.26
C LYS A 75 19.51 -21.51 -13.34
N PRO A 76 20.77 -21.93 -13.59
CA PRO A 76 21.89 -21.65 -12.68
C PRO A 76 22.23 -20.16 -12.58
N ASP A 77 21.97 -19.39 -13.65
CA ASP A 77 22.24 -17.95 -13.71
C ASP A 77 20.99 -17.10 -13.37
N TRP A 78 19.93 -17.72 -12.84
CA TRP A 78 18.75 -16.97 -12.44
C TRP A 78 19.04 -16.07 -11.24
N GLU A 79 18.58 -14.83 -11.34
CA GLU A 79 18.61 -13.86 -10.26
C GLU A 79 17.21 -13.29 -10.05
N PRO A 80 16.82 -12.98 -8.80
CA PRO A 80 15.58 -12.25 -8.57
C PRO A 80 15.65 -10.89 -9.25
N ASN A 81 14.53 -10.40 -9.75
CA ASN A 81 14.45 -9.00 -10.13
C ASN A 81 14.39 -8.09 -8.89
N ALA A 82 14.54 -6.78 -9.08
CA ALA A 82 14.60 -5.84 -7.96
C ALA A 82 13.33 -5.85 -7.08
N ILE A 83 12.12 -6.02 -7.63
CA ILE A 83 10.90 -6.13 -6.81
C ILE A 83 10.88 -7.44 -5.99
N GLN A 84 11.26 -8.57 -6.60
CA GLN A 84 11.40 -9.87 -5.92
C GLN A 84 12.44 -9.81 -4.82
N PHE A 85 13.57 -9.16 -5.08
CA PHE A 85 14.62 -8.99 -4.09
C PHE A 85 14.17 -8.13 -2.91
N CYS A 86 13.53 -7.00 -3.17
CA CYS A 86 13.01 -6.14 -2.10
C CYS A 86 11.93 -6.84 -1.27
N PHE A 87 11.09 -7.66 -1.92
CA PHE A 87 10.14 -8.51 -1.23
C PHE A 87 10.84 -9.50 -0.29
N LEU A 88 11.83 -10.25 -0.79
CA LEU A 88 12.62 -11.18 0.02
C LEU A 88 13.31 -10.48 1.20
N LEU A 89 13.81 -9.26 0.98
CA LEU A 89 14.47 -8.46 2.00
C LEU A 89 13.50 -8.03 3.11
N ASN A 90 12.24 -7.75 2.76
CA ASN A 90 11.18 -7.36 3.67
C ASN A 90 10.58 -8.53 4.45
N LEU A 91 10.85 -9.79 4.06
CA LEU A 91 10.38 -10.96 4.80
C LEU A 91 10.91 -10.95 6.25
N PRO A 92 10.10 -11.40 7.21
CA PRO A 92 10.56 -11.77 8.54
C PRO A 92 11.71 -12.78 8.47
N LEU A 93 12.68 -12.66 9.38
CA LEU A 93 13.88 -13.50 9.37
C LEU A 93 13.57 -14.98 9.63
N ASP A 94 12.55 -15.25 10.46
CA ASP A 94 12.06 -16.59 10.73
C ASP A 94 11.48 -17.23 9.46
N GLU A 95 10.60 -16.54 8.74
CA GLU A 95 10.01 -16.99 7.46
C GLU A 95 11.09 -17.27 6.42
N LEU A 96 12.08 -16.37 6.30
CA LEU A 96 13.22 -16.57 5.41
C LEU A 96 14.04 -17.81 5.82
N THR A 97 14.11 -18.13 7.11
CA THR A 97 14.87 -19.27 7.65
C THR A 97 14.11 -20.59 7.55
N THR A 98 12.78 -20.59 7.70
CA THR A 98 11.94 -21.79 7.73
C THR A 98 11.43 -22.15 6.34
N THR A 99 10.67 -21.25 5.71
CA THR A 99 9.91 -21.52 4.49
C THR A 99 10.80 -21.43 3.26
N TRP A 100 11.51 -20.31 3.13
CA TRP A 100 12.33 -19.98 1.95
C TRP A 100 13.63 -20.78 1.86
N ASN A 101 14.03 -21.39 2.97
CA ASN A 101 15.25 -22.18 3.08
C ASN A 101 15.01 -23.69 3.19
N ASN A 102 13.77 -24.12 2.92
CA ASN A 102 13.33 -25.51 2.89
C ASN A 102 13.04 -25.97 1.46
N TYR A 103 13.83 -26.93 0.98
CA TYR A 103 13.71 -27.48 -0.38
C TYR A 103 12.29 -28.02 -0.68
N LYS A 104 11.59 -28.60 0.30
CA LYS A 104 10.24 -29.16 0.11
C LYS A 104 9.17 -28.10 -0.17
N GLN A 105 9.41 -26.85 0.24
CA GLN A 105 8.49 -25.74 0.04
C GLN A 105 8.91 -24.83 -1.13
N SER A 106 10.05 -25.12 -1.77
CA SER A 106 10.64 -24.29 -2.84
C SER A 106 9.71 -24.06 -4.04
N SER A 107 8.84 -25.03 -4.37
CA SER A 107 7.84 -24.90 -5.44
C SER A 107 6.75 -23.88 -5.11
N VAL A 108 6.23 -23.90 -3.88
CA VAL A 108 5.20 -22.95 -3.42
C VAL A 108 5.79 -21.54 -3.34
N VAL A 109 7.02 -21.46 -2.83
CA VAL A 109 7.81 -20.23 -2.71
C VAL A 109 8.15 -19.61 -4.06
N LEU A 110 8.38 -20.42 -5.11
CA LEU A 110 8.57 -19.95 -6.48
C LEU A 110 7.35 -19.13 -6.94
N HIS A 111 6.14 -19.66 -6.72
CA HIS A 111 4.92 -18.97 -7.10
C HIS A 111 4.74 -17.64 -6.36
N HIS A 112 5.14 -17.58 -5.08
CA HIS A 112 5.12 -16.33 -4.33
C HIS A 112 6.01 -15.27 -4.97
N LEU A 113 7.27 -15.61 -5.31
CA LEU A 113 8.17 -14.66 -5.99
C LEU A 113 7.61 -14.15 -7.33
N ASP A 114 7.07 -15.06 -8.14
CA ASP A 114 6.58 -14.68 -9.46
C ASP A 114 5.31 -13.81 -9.35
N ASN A 115 4.55 -13.94 -8.27
CA ASN A 115 3.33 -13.17 -8.01
C ASN A 115 3.56 -11.80 -7.36
N VAL A 116 4.73 -11.51 -6.80
CA VAL A 116 5.00 -10.24 -6.09
C VAL A 116 4.80 -9.02 -7.00
N GLY A 117 5.32 -9.06 -8.22
CA GLY A 117 5.17 -7.98 -9.19
C GLY A 117 3.69 -7.74 -9.56
N PRO A 118 2.98 -8.76 -10.07
CA PRO A 118 1.55 -8.66 -10.38
C PRO A 118 0.66 -8.25 -9.19
N LEU A 119 0.94 -8.76 -7.98
CA LEU A 119 0.24 -8.34 -6.76
C LEU A 119 0.47 -6.85 -6.47
N THR A 120 1.71 -6.38 -6.60
CA THR A 120 2.06 -4.96 -6.39
C THR A 120 1.35 -4.07 -7.41
N SER A 121 1.34 -4.47 -8.68
CA SER A 121 0.58 -3.77 -9.73
C SER A 121 -0.92 -3.74 -9.42
N TYR A 122 -1.49 -4.88 -9.04
CA TYR A 122 -2.90 -5.00 -8.69
C TYR A 122 -3.30 -4.20 -7.44
N PHE A 123 -2.39 -4.07 -6.47
CA PHE A 123 -2.57 -3.22 -5.30
C PHE A 123 -2.55 -1.73 -5.65
N LEU A 124 -1.61 -1.29 -6.49
CA LEU A 124 -1.45 0.12 -6.84
C LEU A 124 -2.47 0.63 -7.87
N GLN A 125 -3.06 -0.27 -8.68
CA GLN A 125 -4.17 0.01 -9.61
C GLN A 125 -3.91 1.16 -10.60
N LYS A 126 -2.66 1.55 -10.83
CA LYS A 126 -2.32 2.71 -11.68
C LYS A 126 -2.58 2.49 -13.16
N ALA A 127 -2.76 1.23 -13.59
CA ALA A 127 -3.15 0.87 -14.95
C ALA A 127 -4.41 1.62 -15.44
N GLN A 128 -5.30 2.05 -14.54
CA GLN A 128 -6.50 2.81 -14.92
C GLN A 128 -6.25 4.30 -15.21
N TYR A 129 -5.11 4.87 -14.79
CA TYR A 129 -4.85 6.32 -14.93
C TYR A 129 -3.77 6.67 -15.97
N VAL A 130 -2.94 5.71 -16.40
CA VAL A 130 -1.79 5.97 -17.30
C VAL A 130 -2.01 5.46 -18.73
N SER A 131 -2.96 4.53 -18.97
CA SER A 131 -3.21 3.96 -20.32
C SER A 131 -3.73 4.98 -21.37
N ALA A 132 -3.96 6.24 -20.99
CA ALA A 132 -4.28 7.31 -21.91
C ALA A 132 -3.05 8.01 -22.54
N LYS A 133 -1.82 7.72 -22.10
CA LYS A 133 -0.60 8.38 -22.62
C LYS A 133 0.61 7.45 -22.73
N ARG A 134 0.61 6.62 -23.78
CA ARG A 134 1.74 6.04 -24.54
C ARG A 134 1.06 5.02 -25.49
N ASP A 135 1.10 5.15 -26.81
CA ASP A 135 2.31 5.05 -27.62
C ASP A 135 2.25 5.81 -28.95
N ARG A 136 3.40 6.38 -29.31
CA ARG A 136 3.82 6.57 -30.70
C ARG A 136 4.54 5.28 -31.06
N ASP A 137 3.86 4.35 -31.70
CA ASP A 137 4.39 3.33 -32.62
C ASP A 137 3.31 2.25 -32.79
N GLY A 138 2.39 2.52 -33.72
CA GLY A 138 1.14 1.78 -33.97
C GLY A 138 1.33 0.37 -34.54
N LYS A 139 1.94 -0.54 -33.77
CA LYS A 139 2.04 -1.97 -34.13
C LYS A 139 1.39 -2.92 -33.12
N ASN A 140 0.89 -2.42 -31.99
CA ASN A 140 0.24 -3.24 -30.94
C ASN A 140 -1.27 -2.98 -30.79
N GLU A 141 -1.89 -2.16 -31.67
CA GLU A 141 -3.32 -1.82 -31.62
C GLU A 141 -4.22 -3.07 -31.56
N ASP A 142 -3.90 -4.13 -32.32
CA ASP A 142 -4.77 -5.32 -32.42
C ASP A 142 -4.80 -6.19 -31.14
N ILE A 143 -3.70 -6.23 -30.38
CA ILE A 143 -3.67 -6.94 -29.08
C ILE A 143 -4.33 -6.09 -28.00
N ILE A 144 -4.04 -4.79 -27.97
CA ILE A 144 -4.62 -3.85 -26.99
C ILE A 144 -6.13 -3.75 -27.19
N ASP A 145 -6.62 -3.70 -28.43
CA ASP A 145 -8.04 -3.63 -28.73
C ASP A 145 -8.75 -4.96 -28.45
N ARG A 146 -8.10 -6.10 -28.65
CA ARG A 146 -8.62 -7.41 -28.18
C ARG A 146 -8.68 -7.51 -26.67
N VAL A 147 -7.66 -7.04 -25.94
CA VAL A 147 -7.66 -7.02 -24.47
C VAL A 147 -8.75 -6.09 -23.97
N LYS A 148 -8.87 -4.87 -24.52
CA LYS A 148 -9.95 -3.93 -24.20
C LYS A 148 -11.33 -4.50 -24.51
N TRP A 149 -11.49 -5.20 -25.63
CA TRP A 149 -12.76 -5.83 -25.99
C TRP A 149 -13.11 -6.98 -25.04
N LEU A 150 -12.14 -7.84 -24.69
CA LEU A 150 -12.31 -8.90 -23.71
C LEU A 150 -12.60 -8.35 -22.31
N GLU A 151 -11.91 -7.29 -21.89
CA GLU A 151 -12.17 -6.59 -20.63
C GLU A 151 -13.55 -5.96 -20.63
N ALA A 152 -13.97 -5.31 -21.72
CA ALA A 152 -15.31 -4.75 -21.86
C ALA A 152 -16.40 -5.83 -21.92
N ALA A 153 -16.13 -6.99 -22.51
CA ALA A 153 -17.04 -8.13 -22.52
C ALA A 153 -17.14 -8.78 -21.12
N LEU A 154 -16.02 -8.90 -20.40
CA LEU A 154 -15.96 -9.33 -19.00
C LEU A 154 -16.67 -8.34 -18.07
N ASP A 155 -16.51 -7.03 -18.29
CA ASP A 155 -17.18 -5.98 -17.51
C ASP A 155 -18.69 -5.93 -17.81
N LYS A 156 -19.12 -6.28 -19.03
CA LYS A 156 -20.55 -6.45 -19.37
C LYS A 156 -21.18 -7.68 -18.72
N LEU A 157 -20.38 -8.71 -18.39
CA LEU A 157 -20.80 -9.88 -17.63
C LEU A 157 -20.77 -9.64 -16.10
N ASP A 158 -20.00 -8.65 -15.63
CA ASP A 158 -19.89 -8.24 -14.21
C ASP A 158 -20.98 -7.22 -13.82
N THR A 159 -22.25 -7.57 -14.01
CA THR A 159 -23.43 -6.72 -13.78
C THR A 159 -23.71 -6.39 -12.31
N THR A 160 -22.87 -6.84 -11.38
CA THR A 160 -23.16 -6.82 -9.93
C THR A 160 -22.06 -6.19 -9.09
N ARG A 161 -21.16 -5.36 -9.65
CA ARG A 161 -20.17 -4.62 -8.85
C ARG A 161 -20.84 -3.90 -7.67
N ILE A 162 -20.41 -4.23 -6.46
CA ILE A 162 -20.98 -3.63 -5.26
C ILE A 162 -20.50 -2.18 -5.17
N LYS A 163 -21.45 -1.27 -4.94
CA LYS A 163 -21.14 0.13 -4.62
C LYS A 163 -20.74 0.24 -3.15
N ARG A 164 -19.92 1.24 -2.85
CA ARG A 164 -19.52 1.57 -1.49
C ARG A 164 -20.76 1.91 -0.64
N LYS A 165 -20.73 1.53 0.63
CA LYS A 165 -21.80 1.67 1.61
C LYS A 165 -21.62 2.95 2.40
N ASP A 166 -22.52 3.90 2.16
CA ASP A 166 -22.53 5.19 2.86
C ASP A 166 -22.50 5.09 4.40
N PRO A 167 -23.18 4.12 5.06
CA PRO A 167 -23.13 4.00 6.53
C PRO A 167 -21.72 3.75 7.09
N GLU A 168 -20.90 2.92 6.43
CA GLU A 168 -19.54 2.59 6.89
C GLU A 168 -18.61 3.80 6.72
N LEU A 169 -18.82 4.58 5.67
CA LEU A 169 -18.07 5.82 5.43
C LEU A 169 -18.34 6.85 6.53
N GLU A 170 -19.60 7.05 6.90
CA GLU A 170 -19.97 8.02 7.94
C GLU A 170 -19.48 7.60 9.33
N VAL A 171 -19.50 6.29 9.63
CA VAL A 171 -18.91 5.76 10.87
C VAL A 171 -17.40 5.97 10.88
N CYS A 172 -16.70 5.71 9.78
CA CYS A 172 -15.25 5.97 9.67
C CYS A 172 -14.94 7.45 9.89
N LYS A 173 -15.68 8.36 9.24
CA LYS A 173 -15.52 9.81 9.44
C LYS A 173 -15.71 10.20 10.89
N LYS A 174 -16.73 9.67 11.55
CA LYS A 174 -16.99 9.95 12.97
C LYS A 174 -15.85 9.46 13.86
N ASN A 175 -15.37 8.24 13.64
CA ASN A 175 -14.27 7.64 14.42
C ASN A 175 -12.95 8.40 14.26
N ASP A 176 -12.71 8.94 13.07
CA ASP A 176 -11.53 9.75 12.74
C ASP A 176 -11.75 11.26 13.00
N GLY A 177 -12.87 11.62 13.64
CA GLY A 177 -13.16 12.98 14.08
C GLY A 177 -13.54 13.95 12.97
N GLY A 178 -13.83 13.49 11.74
CA GLY A 178 -14.22 14.33 10.61
C GLY A 178 -13.08 15.12 9.98
N HIS A 179 -11.84 14.74 10.25
CA HIS A 179 -10.63 15.39 9.74
C HIS A 179 -9.68 14.38 9.11
N CYS A 180 -8.75 14.86 8.30
CA CYS A 180 -7.63 14.04 7.84
C CYS A 180 -6.78 13.65 9.06
N ILE A 181 -6.55 12.36 9.26
CA ILE A 181 -5.80 11.87 10.43
C ILE A 181 -4.33 12.31 10.45
N VAL A 182 -3.77 12.72 9.31
CA VAL A 182 -2.38 13.17 9.16
C VAL A 182 -2.25 14.69 9.27
N THR A 183 -3.04 15.44 8.50
CA THR A 183 -2.89 16.90 8.42
C THR A 183 -3.85 17.66 9.32
N GLY A 184 -4.89 17.00 9.85
CA GLY A 184 -5.96 17.67 10.60
C GLY A 184 -6.92 18.50 9.73
N VAL A 185 -6.75 18.50 8.40
CA VAL A 185 -7.62 19.26 7.48
C VAL A 185 -9.05 18.70 7.52
N ALA A 186 -10.04 19.59 7.64
CA ALA A 186 -11.46 19.24 7.61
C ALA A 186 -11.91 18.75 6.22
N ASN A 187 -13.08 18.09 6.17
CA ASN A 187 -13.63 17.49 4.94
C ASN A 187 -12.71 16.44 4.28
N PRO A 188 -12.27 15.42 5.03
CA PRO A 188 -11.45 14.35 4.49
C PRO A 188 -12.24 13.46 3.51
N GLN A 189 -11.48 12.73 2.70
CA GLN A 189 -11.97 11.57 1.97
C GLN A 189 -11.76 10.31 2.81
N VAL A 190 -12.75 9.42 2.79
CA VAL A 190 -12.60 8.08 3.36
C VAL A 190 -11.91 7.20 2.32
N CYS A 191 -10.78 6.63 2.71
CA CYS A 191 -9.87 5.89 1.87
C CYS A 191 -9.70 4.48 2.41
N HIS A 192 -9.64 3.48 1.53
CA HIS A 192 -9.39 2.11 1.95
C HIS A 192 -7.89 1.83 2.13
N ILE A 193 -7.54 1.05 3.15
CA ILE A 193 -6.15 0.62 3.40
C ILE A 193 -5.74 -0.42 2.35
N ILE A 194 -6.54 -1.48 2.20
CA ILE A 194 -6.50 -2.38 1.04
C ILE A 194 -7.58 -1.94 0.05
N PRO A 195 -7.25 -1.74 -1.23
CA PRO A 195 -8.21 -1.25 -2.21
C PRO A 195 -9.50 -2.07 -2.24
N PHE A 196 -10.64 -1.39 -2.20
CA PHE A 196 -11.96 -2.02 -2.31
C PHE A 196 -12.12 -2.85 -3.60
N ALA A 197 -11.35 -2.53 -4.65
CA ALA A 197 -11.39 -3.30 -5.88
C ALA A 197 -10.86 -4.74 -5.73
N PHE A 198 -10.28 -5.13 -4.59
CA PHE A 198 -9.86 -6.51 -4.34
C PHE A 198 -11.05 -7.49 -4.28
N ASN A 199 -12.25 -7.03 -3.90
CA ASN A 199 -13.43 -7.91 -3.82
C ASN A 199 -14.77 -7.25 -4.17
N ASN A 200 -14.76 -6.11 -4.86
CA ASN A 200 -16.01 -5.47 -5.29
C ASN A 200 -16.75 -6.23 -6.40
N SER A 201 -16.10 -7.20 -7.05
CA SER A 201 -16.66 -8.09 -8.08
C SER A 201 -16.25 -9.54 -7.88
N ASP A 202 -16.98 -10.47 -8.49
CA ASP A 202 -16.63 -11.90 -8.44
C ASP A 202 -15.31 -12.18 -9.18
N LYS A 203 -15.07 -11.45 -10.27
CA LYS A 203 -13.78 -11.46 -10.99
C LYS A 203 -12.63 -11.05 -10.08
N ASN A 204 -12.78 -9.95 -9.38
CA ASN A 204 -11.73 -9.44 -8.48
C ASN A 204 -11.55 -10.36 -7.27
N THR A 205 -12.63 -10.89 -6.73
CA THR A 205 -12.60 -11.88 -5.65
C THR A 205 -11.78 -13.11 -6.05
N LYS A 206 -12.01 -13.67 -7.26
CA LYS A 206 -11.19 -14.75 -7.83
C LYS A 206 -9.75 -14.34 -8.10
N LYS A 207 -9.49 -13.13 -8.59
CA LYS A 207 -8.12 -12.62 -8.81
C LYS A 207 -7.36 -12.50 -7.49
N THR A 208 -8.00 -11.99 -6.44
CA THR A 208 -7.40 -11.81 -5.11
C THR A 208 -7.12 -13.15 -4.42
N SER A 209 -7.95 -14.18 -4.62
CA SER A 209 -7.69 -15.50 -4.04
C SER A 209 -6.36 -16.10 -4.51
N LEU A 210 -5.97 -15.84 -5.77
CA LEU A 210 -4.70 -16.31 -6.35
C LEU A 210 -3.48 -15.69 -5.67
N PHE A 211 -3.62 -14.49 -5.10
CA PHE A 211 -2.55 -13.82 -4.36
C PHE A 211 -2.56 -14.13 -2.87
N SER A 212 -3.58 -14.79 -2.33
CA SER A 212 -3.75 -14.96 -0.88
C SER A 212 -2.56 -15.65 -0.21
N SER A 213 -2.01 -16.69 -0.85
CA SER A 213 -0.81 -17.39 -0.36
C SER A 213 0.45 -16.53 -0.45
N THR A 214 0.56 -15.68 -1.46
CA THR A 214 1.67 -14.74 -1.62
C THR A 214 1.61 -13.66 -0.54
N ILE A 215 0.43 -13.06 -0.32
CA ILE A 215 0.14 -12.10 0.75
C ILE A 215 0.50 -12.70 2.10
N PHE A 216 0.08 -13.94 2.34
CA PHE A 216 0.37 -14.67 3.56
C PHE A 216 1.88 -14.82 3.82
N SER A 217 2.63 -15.24 2.79
CA SER A 217 4.10 -15.35 2.90
C SER A 217 4.75 -13.98 3.13
N MET A 218 4.23 -12.89 2.55
CA MET A 218 4.78 -11.54 2.79
C MET A 218 4.76 -11.14 4.27
N LEU A 219 3.74 -11.57 5.00
CA LEU A 219 3.59 -11.23 6.41
C LEU A 219 4.46 -12.11 7.32
N GLY A 220 4.93 -13.27 6.83
CA GLY A 220 5.69 -14.24 7.62
C GLY A 220 4.98 -14.68 8.89
N LEU A 221 3.66 -14.93 8.81
CA LEU A 221 2.83 -15.36 9.94
C LEU A 221 2.20 -16.75 9.72
N PRO A 222 2.97 -17.81 9.38
CA PRO A 222 2.41 -19.15 9.25
C PRO A 222 1.74 -19.62 10.56
N GLY A 223 0.44 -19.94 10.50
CA GLY A 223 -0.33 -20.47 11.63
C GLY A 223 -1.01 -19.44 12.53
N ASN A 224 -0.98 -18.13 12.20
CA ASN A 224 -1.81 -17.15 12.90
C ASN A 224 -3.22 -17.14 12.31
N LYS A 225 -4.15 -17.80 12.99
CA LYS A 225 -5.56 -17.90 12.57
C LYS A 225 -6.23 -16.54 12.33
N GLU A 226 -5.95 -15.52 13.15
CA GLU A 226 -6.55 -14.19 12.97
C GLU A 226 -6.09 -13.53 11.66
N THR A 227 -4.81 -13.71 11.32
CA THR A 227 -4.24 -13.23 10.05
C THR A 227 -4.75 -14.03 8.86
N GLU A 228 -4.89 -15.36 9.01
CA GLU A 228 -5.48 -16.23 7.99
C GLU A 228 -6.93 -15.82 7.70
N ASP A 229 -7.74 -15.63 8.74
CA ASP A 229 -9.12 -15.19 8.62
C ASP A 229 -9.21 -13.80 7.96
N ALA A 230 -8.31 -12.88 8.32
CA ALA A 230 -8.25 -11.54 7.71
C ALA A 230 -7.86 -11.56 6.22
N ILE A 231 -6.87 -12.37 5.83
CA ILE A 231 -6.47 -12.53 4.41
C ILE A 231 -7.58 -13.22 3.63
N THR A 232 -8.26 -14.16 4.28
CA THR A 232 -9.39 -14.87 3.72
C THR A 232 -10.52 -13.89 3.38
N LEU A 233 -10.80 -12.90 4.22
CA LEU A 233 -11.78 -11.85 3.93
C LEU A 233 -11.44 -10.99 2.70
N LEU A 234 -10.17 -10.93 2.26
CA LEU A 234 -9.82 -10.22 1.02
C LEU A 234 -10.52 -10.80 -0.22
N HIS A 235 -10.93 -12.07 -0.16
CA HIS A 235 -11.56 -12.78 -1.26
C HIS A 235 -12.74 -13.65 -0.84
N GLN A 236 -13.13 -13.65 0.43
CA GLN A 236 -14.37 -14.27 0.88
C GLN A 236 -15.43 -13.20 1.09
N GLY A 237 -16.47 -13.28 0.26
CA GLY A 237 -17.61 -12.37 0.29
C GLY A 237 -17.38 -11.11 -0.51
N LYS A 238 -18.20 -10.95 -1.55
CA LYS A 238 -18.21 -9.74 -2.38
C LYS A 238 -18.47 -8.50 -1.52
N GLY A 239 -17.59 -7.52 -1.63
CA GLY A 239 -17.66 -6.24 -0.92
C GLY A 239 -17.41 -6.31 0.60
N SER A 240 -16.83 -7.40 1.12
CA SER A 240 -16.52 -7.53 2.55
C SER A 240 -15.43 -6.58 3.04
N LEU A 241 -14.63 -5.98 2.13
CA LEU A 241 -13.60 -4.99 2.46
C LEU A 241 -14.14 -3.57 2.69
N ASP A 242 -15.43 -3.35 2.43
CA ASP A 242 -16.07 -2.06 2.64
C ASP A 242 -16.53 -1.89 4.08
N LYS A 243 -15.54 -1.83 4.97
CA LYS A 243 -15.72 -1.79 6.42
C LYS A 243 -14.79 -0.79 7.06
N GLN A 244 -15.24 -0.16 8.16
CA GLN A 244 -14.45 0.81 8.92
C GLN A 244 -13.03 0.34 9.31
N TRP A 245 -12.83 -0.97 9.50
CA TRP A 245 -11.54 -1.55 9.86
C TRP A 245 -10.54 -1.57 8.71
N ASN A 246 -11.01 -1.40 7.47
CA ASN A 246 -10.20 -1.21 6.27
C ASN A 246 -10.27 0.24 5.75
N MET A 247 -10.75 1.21 6.52
CA MET A 247 -10.93 2.60 6.08
C MET A 247 -10.17 3.57 6.98
N ILE A 248 -9.71 4.69 6.44
CA ILE A 248 -9.18 5.85 7.18
C ILE A 248 -9.54 7.17 6.48
N CYS A 249 -9.57 8.27 7.23
CA CYS A 249 -9.81 9.61 6.69
C CYS A 249 -8.51 10.33 6.29
N LEU A 250 -8.36 10.64 5.00
CA LEU A 250 -7.22 11.36 4.45
C LEU A 250 -7.64 12.61 3.67
N SER A 251 -6.72 13.58 3.54
CA SER A 251 -6.91 14.67 2.59
C SER A 251 -6.81 14.14 1.14
N PRO A 252 -7.45 14.79 0.15
CA PRO A 252 -7.39 14.36 -1.24
C PRO A 252 -5.96 14.18 -1.77
N SER A 253 -5.04 15.08 -1.42
CA SER A 253 -3.62 14.98 -1.80
C SER A 253 -2.95 13.75 -1.19
N LEU A 254 -3.15 13.51 0.11
CA LEU A 254 -2.57 12.35 0.78
C LEU A 254 -3.13 11.03 0.24
N TYR A 255 -4.42 10.96 -0.06
CA TYR A 255 -5.04 9.81 -0.70
C TYR A 255 -4.37 9.47 -2.03
N ILE A 256 -4.22 10.47 -2.91
CA ILE A 256 -3.54 10.30 -4.20
C ILE A 256 -2.11 9.82 -3.98
N TRP A 257 -1.34 10.49 -3.12
CA TRP A 257 0.05 10.14 -2.84
C TRP A 257 0.21 8.75 -2.22
N TRP A 258 -0.78 8.29 -1.45
CA TRP A 258 -0.80 6.95 -0.88
C TRP A 258 -0.98 5.88 -1.96
N GLY A 259 -1.92 6.10 -2.90
CA GLY A 259 -2.05 5.27 -4.11
C GLY A 259 -0.81 5.33 -5.01
N HIS A 260 0.01 6.37 -4.89
CA HIS A 260 1.32 6.44 -5.54
C HIS A 260 2.47 5.77 -4.80
N ALA A 261 2.23 5.20 -3.61
CA ALA A 261 3.27 4.64 -2.73
C ALA A 261 4.33 5.68 -2.31
N TYR A 262 3.96 6.96 -2.19
CA TYR A 262 4.88 8.01 -1.71
C TYR A 262 5.07 7.99 -0.20
N TRP A 263 4.14 7.36 0.52
CA TRP A 263 4.18 7.22 1.97
C TRP A 263 3.36 5.99 2.37
N ALA A 264 3.57 5.51 3.61
CA ALA A 264 2.77 4.44 4.21
C ALA A 264 2.68 4.63 5.73
N PHE A 265 1.81 3.84 6.36
CA PHE A 265 1.75 3.69 7.81
C PHE A 265 2.34 2.36 8.25
N LYS A 266 3.23 2.39 9.24
CA LYS A 266 3.61 1.20 10.00
C LYS A 266 2.75 1.10 11.25
N TRP A 267 2.15 -0.07 11.46
CA TRP A 267 1.44 -0.38 12.70
C TRP A 267 2.41 -0.40 13.89
N LEU A 268 2.08 0.31 14.98
CA LEU A 268 2.84 0.25 16.23
C LEU A 268 2.14 -0.64 17.25
N ASP A 269 0.99 -0.20 17.73
CA ASP A 269 0.26 -0.83 18.82
C ASP A 269 -1.22 -0.45 18.79
N ALA A 270 -2.02 -1.19 19.57
CA ALA A 270 -3.40 -0.87 19.88
C ALA A 270 -3.60 -0.99 21.39
N THR A 271 -4.24 0.03 21.97
CA THR A 271 -4.53 0.09 23.41
C THR A 271 -6.02 0.36 23.62
N PRO A 272 -6.72 -0.44 24.44
CA PRO A 272 -8.12 -0.16 24.78
C PRO A 272 -8.26 1.23 25.40
N LEU A 273 -9.30 1.95 25.03
CA LEU A 273 -9.58 3.26 25.63
C LEU A 273 -10.09 3.06 27.05
N THR A 274 -9.54 3.82 28.01
CA THR A 274 -9.87 3.69 29.44
C THR A 274 -11.34 3.93 29.75
N ALA A 275 -12.04 4.70 28.92
CA ALA A 275 -13.47 5.00 29.07
C ALA A 275 -14.40 3.96 28.40
N ASP A 276 -13.90 3.18 27.46
CA ASP A 276 -14.68 2.21 26.70
C ASP A 276 -13.80 1.04 26.21
N THR A 277 -13.95 -0.11 26.84
CA THR A 277 -13.20 -1.33 26.48
C THR A 277 -13.65 -1.92 25.15
N LYS A 278 -14.69 -1.38 24.51
CA LYS A 278 -15.15 -1.82 23.17
C LYS A 278 -14.39 -1.11 22.06
N THR A 279 -13.68 -0.03 22.35
CA THR A 279 -12.89 0.71 21.35
C THR A 279 -11.41 0.76 21.72
N CYS A 280 -10.57 0.67 20.70
CA CYS A 280 -9.12 0.71 20.83
C CYS A 280 -8.57 1.95 20.12
N LYS A 281 -7.64 2.60 20.80
CA LYS A 281 -6.73 3.59 20.23
C LYS A 281 -5.61 2.86 19.51
N ILE A 282 -5.52 3.02 18.21
CA ILE A 282 -4.47 2.44 17.37
C ILE A 282 -3.45 3.52 17.05
N ARG A 283 -2.17 3.20 17.24
CA ARG A 283 -1.04 4.08 16.92
C ARG A 283 -0.34 3.63 15.64
N LEU A 284 -0.17 4.55 14.71
CA LEU A 284 0.45 4.34 13.40
C LEU A 284 1.63 5.28 13.24
N GLN A 285 2.79 4.76 12.84
CA GLN A 285 3.95 5.58 12.50
C GLN A 285 3.91 5.91 11.01
N PHE A 286 3.93 7.20 10.68
CA PHE A 286 3.99 7.69 9.32
C PHE A 286 5.40 7.53 8.75
N HIS A 287 5.49 7.09 7.51
CA HIS A 287 6.76 7.01 6.78
C HIS A 287 6.60 7.60 5.39
N TRP A 288 7.38 8.62 5.07
CA TRP A 288 7.66 8.95 3.69
C TRP A 288 8.54 7.87 3.06
N MET A 289 8.14 7.40 1.87
CA MET A 289 8.86 6.37 1.15
C MET A 289 10.03 6.95 0.33
N PRO A 290 11.06 6.14 0.03
CA PRO A 290 12.11 6.53 -0.91
C PRO A 290 11.57 6.60 -2.34
N ARG A 291 12.12 7.51 -3.13
CA ARG A 291 11.89 7.62 -4.56
C ARG A 291 13.07 7.05 -5.33
N ASN A 292 13.04 5.76 -5.64
CA ASN A 292 14.12 5.13 -6.39
C ASN A 292 13.90 5.20 -7.91
N ILE A 293 14.44 6.23 -8.57
CA ILE A 293 14.41 6.37 -10.04
C ILE A 293 15.57 5.68 -10.76
N LYS A 294 16.64 5.33 -10.04
CA LYS A 294 17.88 4.82 -10.66
C LYS A 294 17.79 3.32 -10.94
N ARG A 295 16.69 2.67 -10.56
CA ARG A 295 16.50 1.23 -10.64
C ARG A 295 15.27 0.86 -11.45
N ASP A 296 15.45 -0.12 -12.34
CA ASP A 296 14.38 -0.82 -13.00
C ASP A 296 13.90 -1.96 -12.08
N PRO A 297 12.61 -1.99 -11.70
CA PRO A 297 12.09 -3.01 -10.78
C PRO A 297 12.07 -4.42 -11.37
N THR A 298 12.12 -4.56 -12.70
CA THR A 298 12.06 -5.84 -13.44
C THR A 298 13.45 -6.37 -13.81
N ALA A 299 14.48 -5.53 -13.72
CA ALA A 299 15.86 -5.92 -13.94
C ALA A 299 16.38 -6.84 -12.82
N SER A 300 17.28 -7.76 -13.19
CA SER A 300 17.98 -8.65 -12.24
C SER A 300 18.71 -7.84 -11.17
N PHE A 301 18.62 -8.32 -9.93
CA PHE A 301 19.26 -7.71 -8.77
C PHE A 301 20.26 -8.69 -8.17
N TYR A 302 21.50 -8.24 -8.01
CA TYR A 302 22.55 -9.05 -7.41
C TYR A 302 22.80 -8.61 -5.96
N LEU A 303 23.09 -9.57 -5.07
CA LEU A 303 23.39 -9.28 -3.66
C LEU A 303 24.52 -8.25 -3.48
N LYS A 304 25.50 -8.24 -4.38
CA LYS A 304 26.61 -7.27 -4.40
C LYS A 304 26.17 -5.82 -4.64
N ASP A 305 24.97 -5.60 -5.19
CA ASP A 305 24.44 -4.26 -5.50
C ASP A 305 23.69 -3.64 -4.31
N LEU A 306 23.69 -4.31 -3.15
CA LEU A 306 22.98 -3.86 -1.96
C LEU A 306 23.57 -2.57 -1.34
N PRO A 307 24.90 -2.36 -1.29
CA PRO A 307 25.45 -1.06 -0.88
C PRO A 307 24.93 0.10 -1.74
N ASP A 308 24.79 -0.12 -3.05
CA ASP A 308 24.23 0.90 -3.96
C ASP A 308 22.74 1.16 -3.67
N LEU A 309 21.99 0.15 -3.19
CA LEU A 309 20.61 0.32 -2.79
C LEU A 309 20.46 1.25 -1.57
N GLU A 310 21.33 1.14 -0.57
CA GLU A 310 21.34 2.04 0.59
C GLU A 310 21.56 3.49 0.17
N GLU A 311 22.52 3.74 -0.73
CA GLU A 311 22.77 5.09 -1.27
C GLU A 311 21.57 5.64 -2.06
N GLN A 312 20.86 4.78 -2.79
CA GLN A 312 19.73 5.19 -3.63
C GLN A 312 18.49 5.58 -2.82
N ILE A 313 18.25 4.98 -1.65
CA ILE A 313 17.06 5.25 -0.82
C ILE A 313 17.16 6.52 0.02
N LYS A 314 18.23 7.32 -0.13
CA LYS A 314 18.39 8.62 0.56
C LYS A 314 17.41 9.70 0.10
N HIS A 315 16.72 9.48 -1.02
CA HIS A 315 15.79 10.43 -1.63
C HIS A 315 14.35 10.15 -1.21
N CYS A 316 13.95 10.59 -0.02
CA CYS A 316 12.59 10.37 0.46
C CYS A 316 11.66 11.55 0.13
N TYR A 317 10.38 11.24 -0.08
CA TYR A 317 9.33 12.26 -0.11
C TYR A 317 9.24 12.99 1.24
N GLY A 318 8.71 14.23 1.26
CA GLY A 318 8.47 15.01 2.48
C GLY A 318 9.65 15.20 3.45
N SER A 319 10.85 14.78 3.06
CA SER A 319 12.09 14.95 3.80
C SER A 319 12.75 16.25 3.37
N GLU A 320 13.48 16.88 4.30
CA GLU A 320 14.20 18.09 3.95
C GLU A 320 15.30 17.77 2.92
N PRO A 321 15.49 18.61 1.87
CA PRO A 321 16.29 18.30 0.68
C PRO A 321 17.81 18.21 0.91
N TYR A 322 18.28 18.13 2.15
CA TYR A 322 19.69 18.38 2.51
C TYR A 322 20.59 17.14 2.55
N LEU A 323 20.07 15.93 2.31
CA LEU A 323 20.87 14.70 2.36
C LEU A 323 21.55 14.34 1.03
N CYS A 324 21.17 15.01 -0.07
CA CYS A 324 21.72 14.74 -1.39
C CYS A 324 22.73 15.82 -1.79
N ASN A 325 23.98 15.41 -2.02
CA ASN A 325 25.06 16.29 -2.48
C ASN A 325 25.14 16.38 -4.03
N GLU A 326 24.24 15.72 -4.76
CA GLU A 326 24.22 15.69 -6.23
C GLU A 326 23.53 16.95 -6.79
N GLN A 327 24.27 17.74 -7.58
CA GLN A 327 23.75 18.93 -8.24
C GLN A 327 22.70 18.53 -9.30
N ASN A 328 21.53 19.19 -9.29
CA ASN A 328 20.40 18.89 -10.19
C ASN A 328 19.88 17.44 -10.12
N CYS A 329 19.93 16.80 -8.95
CA CYS A 329 19.40 15.46 -8.73
C CYS A 329 17.90 15.35 -9.11
N GLN A 330 17.59 14.55 -10.12
CA GLN A 330 16.22 14.29 -10.59
C GLN A 330 15.34 13.61 -9.53
N ALA A 331 15.95 12.82 -8.63
CA ALA A 331 15.27 12.21 -7.50
C ALA A 331 14.73 13.28 -6.54
N CYS A 332 15.59 14.20 -6.12
CA CYS A 332 15.24 15.36 -5.27
C CYS A 332 14.23 16.29 -5.91
N TYR A 333 14.36 16.56 -7.22
CA TYR A 333 13.39 17.40 -7.93
C TYR A 333 11.98 16.81 -7.86
N GLY A 334 11.86 15.50 -8.05
CA GLY A 334 10.58 14.78 -7.97
C GLY A 334 9.99 14.68 -6.56
N THR A 335 10.79 14.82 -5.49
CA THR A 335 10.30 14.78 -4.11
C THR A 335 9.98 16.16 -3.53
N LYS A 336 10.64 17.22 -4.02
CA LYS A 336 10.52 18.61 -3.49
C LYS A 336 9.10 19.15 -3.43
N GLY A 337 8.25 18.75 -4.39
CA GLY A 337 6.85 19.21 -4.47
C GLY A 337 5.88 18.44 -3.57
N ILE A 338 6.33 17.37 -2.89
CA ILE A 338 5.50 16.50 -2.08
C ILE A 338 5.83 16.72 -0.61
N ALA A 339 4.99 17.50 0.05
CA ALA A 339 5.07 17.77 1.48
C ALA A 339 3.67 17.91 2.07
N ALA A 340 3.49 17.46 3.31
CA ALA A 340 2.28 17.65 4.08
C ALA A 340 2.61 18.47 5.33
N HIS A 341 1.65 19.28 5.78
CA HIS A 341 1.77 20.07 7.00
C HIS A 341 0.53 19.87 7.86
N ASN A 342 0.71 19.87 9.17
CA ASN A 342 -0.38 19.92 10.12
C ASN A 342 -1.07 21.28 10.01
N VAL A 343 -2.39 21.31 9.81
CA VAL A 343 -3.16 22.53 9.54
C VAL A 343 -3.21 23.47 10.74
N GLU A 344 -3.16 22.92 11.96
CA GLU A 344 -3.26 23.69 13.19
C GLU A 344 -1.94 24.41 13.51
N SER A 345 -0.82 23.69 13.40
CA SER A 345 0.50 24.19 13.79
C SER A 345 1.37 24.68 12.64
N GLY A 346 1.04 24.31 11.40
CA GLY A 346 1.89 24.54 10.23
C GLY A 346 3.16 23.69 10.20
N ARG A 347 3.35 22.75 11.13
CA ARG A 347 4.55 21.91 11.16
C ARG A 347 4.54 20.90 10.02
N PRO A 348 5.70 20.65 9.38
CA PRO A 348 5.81 19.62 8.36
C PRO A 348 5.62 18.24 8.99
N ILE A 349 4.93 17.36 8.26
CA ILE A 349 4.79 15.95 8.63
C ILE A 349 6.07 15.22 8.25
N ARG A 350 6.65 14.49 9.19
CA ARG A 350 7.94 13.82 9.06
C ARG A 350 7.80 12.32 9.23
N THR A 351 8.71 11.58 8.61
CA THR A 351 8.86 10.13 8.87
C THR A 351 9.17 9.94 10.36
N GLY A 352 8.44 9.05 11.03
CA GLY A 352 8.52 8.84 12.47
C GLY A 352 7.39 9.48 13.28
N ASP A 353 6.63 10.42 12.68
CA ASP A 353 5.46 11.02 13.32
C ASP A 353 4.37 9.96 13.56
N ILE A 354 3.74 10.02 14.72
CA ILE A 354 2.76 9.03 15.18
C ILE A 354 1.36 9.62 15.11
N PHE A 355 0.47 8.93 14.42
CA PHE A 355 -0.93 9.29 14.30
C PHE A 355 -1.81 8.24 14.95
N THR A 356 -3.02 8.66 15.31
CA THR A 356 -3.98 7.82 16.03
C THR A 356 -5.26 7.67 15.24
N ILE A 357 -5.79 6.45 15.20
CA ILE A 357 -7.16 6.16 14.79
C ILE A 357 -7.89 5.37 15.88
N ILE A 358 -9.22 5.41 15.87
CA ILE A 358 -10.05 4.68 16.85
C ILE A 358 -10.87 3.62 16.12
N ARG A 359 -10.75 2.36 16.53
CA ARG A 359 -11.54 1.27 15.94
C ARG A 359 -12.16 0.38 17.02
N SER A 360 -13.15 -0.42 16.63
CA SER A 360 -13.71 -1.42 17.52
C SER A 360 -12.64 -2.44 17.92
N THR A 361 -12.64 -2.88 19.18
CA THR A 361 -11.65 -3.83 19.71
C THR A 361 -11.69 -5.16 18.96
N VAL A 362 -12.88 -5.60 18.55
CA VAL A 362 -13.05 -6.85 17.78
C VAL A 362 -12.47 -6.77 16.36
N ASP A 363 -12.32 -5.55 15.83
CA ASP A 363 -11.86 -5.30 14.47
C ASP A 363 -10.33 -5.06 14.42
N VAL A 364 -9.66 -4.93 15.57
CA VAL A 364 -8.23 -4.61 15.65
C VAL A 364 -7.35 -5.60 14.89
N PRO A 365 -7.53 -6.93 14.99
CA PRO A 365 -6.71 -7.89 14.24
C PRO A 365 -6.86 -7.74 12.71
N LEU A 366 -8.08 -7.49 12.24
CA LEU A 366 -8.36 -7.24 10.82
C LEU A 366 -7.65 -5.96 10.35
N CYS A 367 -7.84 -4.88 11.10
CA CYS A 367 -7.26 -3.58 10.80
C CYS A 367 -5.73 -3.63 10.76
N ARG A 368 -5.11 -4.30 11.74
CA ARG A 368 -3.66 -4.54 11.77
C ARG A 368 -3.19 -5.26 10.52
N THR A 369 -3.86 -6.35 10.16
CA THR A 369 -3.49 -7.15 8.98
C THR A 369 -3.54 -6.30 7.71
N MET A 370 -4.54 -5.43 7.54
CA MET A 370 -4.61 -4.53 6.38
C MET A 370 -3.42 -3.57 6.32
N PHE A 371 -3.02 -3.00 7.47
CA PHE A 371 -1.84 -2.13 7.53
C PHE A 371 -0.54 -2.88 7.26
N ASP A 372 -0.39 -4.10 7.80
CA ASP A 372 0.82 -4.90 7.58
C ASP A 372 0.96 -5.35 6.11
N ILE A 373 -0.15 -5.71 5.43
CA ILE A 373 -0.15 -6.03 3.99
C ILE A 373 0.25 -4.80 3.16
N GLN A 374 -0.42 -3.67 3.40
CA GLN A 374 -0.15 -2.42 2.69
C GLN A 374 1.29 -1.95 2.92
N TRP A 375 1.81 -2.06 4.14
CA TRP A 375 3.21 -1.77 4.47
C TRP A 375 4.16 -2.64 3.64
N ALA A 376 3.97 -3.96 3.61
CA ALA A 376 4.85 -4.87 2.88
C ALA A 376 4.87 -4.59 1.36
N ILE A 377 3.71 -4.30 0.77
CA ILE A 377 3.59 -4.00 -0.66
C ILE A 377 4.22 -2.63 -0.98
N ILE A 378 3.84 -1.56 -0.26
CA ILE A 378 4.33 -0.20 -0.55
C ILE A 378 5.83 -0.09 -0.34
N THR A 379 6.38 -0.68 0.73
CA THR A 379 7.83 -0.65 0.96
C THR A 379 8.60 -1.38 -0.14
N SER A 380 8.16 -2.57 -0.54
CA SER A 380 8.78 -3.32 -1.64
C SER A 380 8.71 -2.54 -2.96
N ALA A 381 7.57 -1.92 -3.26
CA ALA A 381 7.39 -1.09 -4.45
C ALA A 381 8.28 0.17 -4.45
N ALA A 382 8.39 0.86 -3.32
CA ALA A 382 9.16 2.10 -3.21
C ALA A 382 10.67 1.86 -3.34
N ILE A 383 11.19 0.85 -2.63
CA ILE A 383 12.62 0.52 -2.59
C ILE A 383 13.10 0.00 -3.96
N SER A 384 12.30 -0.83 -4.62
CA SER A 384 12.63 -1.40 -5.93
C SER A 384 12.50 -0.42 -7.11
N GLY A 385 11.79 0.69 -6.93
CA GLY A 385 11.38 1.58 -8.03
C GLY A 385 10.04 1.19 -8.67
N GLY A 386 9.45 0.06 -8.30
CA GLY A 386 8.16 -0.43 -8.81
C GLY A 386 6.99 0.51 -8.56
N ALA A 387 7.07 1.37 -7.55
CA ALA A 387 6.10 2.43 -7.32
C ALA A 387 6.01 3.42 -8.49
N LEU A 388 7.07 3.62 -9.28
CA LEU A 388 7.09 4.58 -10.38
C LEU A 388 6.53 4.00 -11.69
N VAL A 389 6.61 2.68 -11.86
CA VAL A 389 6.24 1.96 -13.07
C VAL A 389 5.45 0.68 -12.74
N PRO A 390 4.34 0.76 -11.98
CA PRO A 390 3.59 -0.45 -11.58
C PRO A 390 3.04 -1.24 -12.78
N ASP A 391 2.82 -0.59 -13.91
CA ASP A 391 2.34 -1.22 -15.14
C ASP A 391 3.41 -2.16 -15.76
N GLU A 392 4.69 -1.94 -15.43
CA GLU A 392 5.81 -2.77 -15.89
C GLU A 392 6.04 -3.99 -14.99
N LEU A 393 5.41 -4.06 -13.81
CA LEU A 393 5.57 -5.17 -12.86
C LEU A 393 4.83 -6.47 -13.28
N GLY A 394 4.27 -6.46 -14.49
CA GLY A 394 3.46 -7.54 -15.05
C GLY A 394 1.97 -7.37 -14.75
N ASP A 395 1.14 -7.72 -15.73
CA ASP A 395 -0.25 -8.10 -15.47
C ASP A 395 -0.29 -9.60 -15.17
N PHE A 396 -1.39 -10.05 -14.58
CA PHE A 396 -1.67 -11.46 -14.41
C PHE A 396 -1.78 -12.14 -15.79
N SER A 397 -0.66 -12.56 -16.38
CA SER A 397 -0.69 -13.63 -17.34
C SER A 397 -1.01 -14.89 -16.53
N PHE A 398 -2.23 -15.42 -16.70
CA PHE A 398 -2.46 -16.84 -16.44
C PHE A 398 -1.23 -17.62 -16.93
N PRO A 399 -0.67 -18.54 -16.12
CA PRO A 399 0.63 -19.14 -16.41
C PRO A 399 0.69 -19.56 -17.88
N PRO A 400 1.70 -19.10 -18.66
CA PRO A 400 1.79 -19.46 -20.06
C PRO A 400 1.98 -20.96 -20.18
N GLY A 401 0.96 -21.64 -20.72
CA GLY A 401 1.03 -22.98 -21.31
C GLY A 401 1.38 -24.11 -20.36
N ASP A 402 0.39 -24.58 -19.57
CA ASP A 402 0.16 -26.03 -19.38
C ASP A 402 -1.10 -26.34 -18.55
N TYR A 403 -1.69 -25.35 -17.85
CA TYR A 403 -3.07 -25.47 -17.35
C TYR A 403 -4.05 -24.91 -18.37
N ARG A 404 -4.46 -25.75 -19.31
CA ARG A 404 -5.66 -25.52 -20.12
C ARG A 404 -6.86 -25.71 -19.18
N PHE A 405 -7.31 -24.65 -18.51
CA PHE A 405 -8.71 -24.59 -18.09
C PHE A 405 -9.52 -24.55 -19.37
N SER A 406 -10.16 -25.67 -19.74
CA SER A 406 -11.14 -25.61 -20.81
C SER A 406 -12.33 -24.79 -20.27
N TYR A 407 -12.87 -23.90 -21.11
CA TYR A 407 -14.12 -23.21 -20.78
C TYR A 407 -15.29 -24.20 -20.66
N GLU A 408 -15.12 -25.41 -21.20
CA GLU A 408 -16.06 -26.52 -21.13
C GLU A 408 -16.12 -27.12 -19.71
N ASP A 409 -15.01 -27.17 -18.96
CA ASP A 409 -14.96 -27.72 -17.59
C ASP A 409 -15.71 -26.85 -16.55
N ILE A 410 -15.94 -25.57 -16.87
CA ILE A 410 -16.73 -24.63 -16.04
C ILE A 410 -18.22 -24.76 -16.36
N GLN A 411 -18.57 -25.07 -17.61
CA GLN A 411 -19.96 -25.27 -18.00
C GLN A 411 -20.52 -26.56 -17.38
N ASP A 412 -19.71 -27.62 -17.34
CA ASP A 412 -20.11 -28.92 -16.78
C ASP A 412 -20.34 -28.91 -15.25
N ASN A 413 -19.79 -27.93 -14.52
CA ASN A 413 -20.02 -27.78 -13.07
C ASN A 413 -21.11 -26.76 -12.72
N VAL A 414 -21.61 -25.99 -13.69
CA VAL A 414 -22.76 -25.09 -13.51
C VAL A 414 -24.05 -25.75 -14.01
N GLU A 415 -23.96 -26.70 -14.93
CA GLU A 415 -25.12 -27.40 -15.50
C GLU A 415 -25.61 -28.61 -14.68
N ALA A 416 -25.02 -28.92 -13.51
CA ALA A 416 -25.39 -30.08 -12.71
C ALA A 416 -26.02 -29.79 -11.34
N ASP A 417 -26.39 -28.54 -11.03
CA ASP A 417 -27.14 -28.23 -9.81
C ASP A 417 -28.61 -27.96 -10.12
N GLU A 418 -29.37 -29.05 -10.30
CA GLU A 418 -30.83 -29.04 -10.45
C GLU A 418 -31.52 -28.28 -9.29
N ASP A 419 -30.90 -28.20 -8.10
CA ASP A 419 -31.41 -27.44 -6.95
C ASP A 419 -31.41 -25.93 -7.22
N THR A 420 -30.33 -25.39 -7.79
CA THR A 420 -30.25 -23.96 -8.11
C THR A 420 -31.24 -23.56 -9.20
N GLN A 421 -31.41 -24.39 -10.25
CA GLN A 421 -32.41 -24.12 -11.30
C GLN A 421 -33.84 -24.20 -10.77
N SER A 422 -34.15 -25.19 -9.93
CA SER A 422 -35.48 -25.35 -9.32
C SER A 422 -35.83 -24.18 -8.39
N ARG A 423 -34.84 -23.67 -7.63
CA ARG A 423 -35.01 -22.52 -6.73
C ARG A 423 -35.20 -21.20 -7.48
N VAL A 424 -34.51 -21.01 -8.59
CA VAL A 424 -34.69 -19.83 -9.45
C VAL A 424 -36.06 -19.87 -10.11
N GLN A 425 -36.48 -21.03 -10.64
CA GLN A 425 -37.79 -21.15 -11.28
C GLN A 425 -38.94 -20.98 -10.28
N SER A 426 -38.84 -21.57 -9.08
CA SER A 426 -39.83 -21.39 -8.01
C SER A 426 -39.95 -19.93 -7.55
N TRP A 427 -38.83 -19.18 -7.56
CA TRP A 427 -38.84 -17.75 -7.27
C TRP A 427 -39.51 -16.94 -8.37
N VAL A 428 -39.26 -17.26 -9.64
CA VAL A 428 -39.89 -16.59 -10.80
C VAL A 428 -41.40 -16.84 -10.81
N ASP A 429 -41.83 -18.07 -10.55
CA ASP A 429 -43.26 -18.44 -10.52
C ASP A 429 -44.02 -17.77 -9.36
N GLN A 430 -43.35 -17.56 -8.22
CA GLN A 430 -43.95 -16.89 -7.05
C GLN A 430 -44.02 -15.36 -7.16
N ASN A 431 -43.17 -14.76 -8.02
CA ASN A 431 -43.00 -13.30 -8.06
C ASN A 431 -43.34 -12.68 -9.41
N SER A 432 -43.87 -13.47 -10.37
CA SER A 432 -44.33 -12.93 -11.65
C SER A 432 -45.77 -12.41 -11.51
N PRO A 433 -46.05 -11.13 -11.79
CA PRO A 433 -47.40 -10.58 -11.73
C PRO A 433 -48.27 -11.14 -12.87
N GLU A 434 -49.52 -11.48 -12.56
CA GLU A 434 -50.50 -11.95 -13.55
C GLU A 434 -50.67 -10.93 -14.69
N PRO A 435 -50.75 -11.38 -15.96
CA PRO A 435 -50.96 -10.48 -17.08
C PRO A 435 -52.30 -9.75 -16.93
N GLN A 436 -52.26 -8.42 -16.86
CA GLN A 436 -53.46 -7.61 -16.99
C GLN A 436 -54.06 -7.86 -18.38
N GLN A 437 -55.27 -8.43 -18.41
CA GLN A 437 -56.07 -8.56 -19.62
C GLN A 437 -56.43 -7.14 -20.11
N GLU A 438 -55.91 -6.77 -21.28
CA GLU A 438 -56.36 -5.59 -22.02
C GLU A 438 -57.76 -5.84 -22.59
N LEU A 439 -58.59 -4.78 -22.52
CA LEU A 439 -59.98 -4.68 -22.99
C LEU A 439 -60.13 -4.82 -24.51
#